data_AF-A0A5K1C2D5-F1
#
_entry.id   AF-A0A5K1C2D5-F1
#
_cell.length_a   1.000
_cell.length_b   1.000
_cell.length_c   1.000
_cell.angle_alpha   90.00
_cell.angle_beta   90.00
_cell.angle_gamma   90.00
#
_symmetry.space_group_name_H-M   'P 1'
#
loop_
_entity.id
_entity.type
_entity.pdbx_description
1 polymer ?
#
loop_
_entity_poly.entity_id
_entity_poly.type
_entity_poly.pdbx_seq_one_letter_code
_entity_poly.pdbx_strand_id
1 'polypeptide(L)'
;PVWVFTPLISSPLRPPAKMSSSFHTLAAFLLLSFFIASTADFSKDVDITWGDQRAVVTNNGQQLSLSLDKTSGSGFQSKQEFLFGRFDMKIKLVPGNSAGTVAAYY
;
A
#
# COMPACT_ATOMS: atom_id res chain seq x y z
N PRO A 1 -6.85 52.52 -71.76
CA PRO A 1 -6.52 51.10 -71.49
C PRO A 1 -5.20 50.97 -70.74
N VAL A 2 -5.27 50.89 -69.40
CA VAL A 2 -4.15 50.46 -68.57
C VAL A 2 -4.76 49.59 -67.48
N TRP A 3 -4.46 48.30 -67.51
CA TRP A 3 -4.83 47.35 -66.46
C TRP A 3 -3.73 47.38 -65.39
N VAL A 4 -4.07 47.74 -64.16
CA VAL A 4 -3.15 47.64 -63.02
C VAL A 4 -3.44 46.32 -62.32
N PHE A 5 -2.54 45.34 -62.44
CA PHE A 5 -2.55 44.13 -61.63
C PHE A 5 -1.67 44.37 -60.39
N THR A 6 -2.26 44.36 -59.20
CA THR A 6 -1.50 44.22 -57.96
C THR A 6 -1.28 42.73 -57.67
N PRO A 7 -0.11 42.32 -57.14
CA PRO A 7 0.15 40.93 -56.81
C PRO A 7 -0.53 40.58 -55.49
N LEU A 8 -1.23 39.44 -55.46
CA LEU A 8 -1.76 38.86 -54.24
C LEU A 8 -0.59 38.27 -53.44
N ILE A 9 -0.11 38.98 -52.41
CA ILE A 9 0.87 38.43 -51.47
C ILE A 9 0.12 37.46 -50.55
N SER A 10 0.36 36.15 -50.71
CA SER A 10 -0.12 35.14 -49.76
C SER A 10 0.63 35.28 -48.44
N SER A 11 -0.07 35.49 -47.34
CA SER A 11 0.52 35.48 -46.00
C SER A 11 1.08 34.09 -45.65
N PRO A 12 2.17 34.00 -44.86
CA PRO A 12 2.69 32.70 -44.45
C PRO A 12 1.70 32.02 -43.50
N LEU A 13 1.37 30.76 -43.80
CA LEU A 13 0.52 29.93 -42.95
C LEU A 13 1.17 29.77 -41.57
N ARG A 14 0.46 30.20 -40.52
CA ARG A 14 0.87 30.02 -39.13
C ARG A 14 1.07 28.52 -38.87
N PRO A 15 2.21 28.07 -38.30
CA PRO A 15 2.40 26.66 -37.98
C PRO A 15 1.38 26.20 -36.93
N PRO A 16 0.88 24.95 -36.99
CA PRO A 16 -0.06 24.45 -36.01
C PRO A 16 0.60 24.45 -34.63
N ALA A 17 -0.11 24.98 -33.63
CA ALA A 17 0.35 24.92 -32.25
C ALA A 17 0.55 23.46 -31.85
N LYS A 18 1.77 23.07 -31.45
CA LYS A 18 2.07 21.73 -30.94
C LYS A 18 1.40 21.56 -29.57
N MET A 19 0.16 21.10 -29.58
CA MET A 19 -0.55 20.67 -28.39
C MET A 19 -0.18 19.21 -28.09
N SER A 20 0.94 18.99 -27.38
CA SER A 20 1.44 17.63 -27.12
C SER A 20 2.22 17.44 -25.81
N SER A 21 2.43 18.46 -24.96
CA SER A 21 3.17 18.25 -23.70
C SER A 21 2.28 17.84 -22.53
N SER A 22 1.03 18.34 -22.46
CA SER A 22 0.14 18.10 -21.31
C SER A 22 -0.39 16.66 -21.19
N PHE A 23 -0.51 15.94 -22.31
CA PHE A 23 -0.94 14.54 -22.30
C PHE A 23 0.15 13.61 -21.75
N HIS A 24 1.42 13.92 -22.04
CA HIS A 24 2.54 13.11 -21.55
C HIS A 24 2.81 13.35 -20.06
N THR A 25 2.66 14.59 -19.58
CA THR A 25 2.79 14.90 -18.15
C THR A 25 1.68 14.25 -17.33
N LEU A 26 0.43 14.29 -17.82
CA LEU A 26 -0.70 13.64 -17.14
C LEU A 26 -0.57 12.12 -17.13
N ALA A 27 -0.16 11.51 -18.25
CA ALA A 27 0.09 10.08 -18.33
C ALA A 27 1.24 9.64 -17.41
N ALA A 28 2.33 10.42 -17.33
CA ALA A 28 3.43 10.14 -16.41
C ALA A 28 2.99 10.23 -14.95
N PHE A 29 2.17 11.22 -14.59
CA PHE A 29 1.61 11.36 -13.24
C PHE A 29 0.70 10.18 -12.86
N LEU A 30 -0.13 9.73 -13.81
CA LEU A 30 -1.00 8.57 -13.62
C LEU A 30 -0.18 7.28 -13.43
N LEU A 31 0.88 7.09 -14.22
CA LEU A 31 1.78 5.94 -14.10
C LEU A 31 2.55 5.92 -12.76
N LEU A 32 2.96 7.07 -12.23
CA LEU A 32 3.61 7.15 -10.91
C LEU A 32 2.65 6.84 -9.75
N SER A 33 1.36 7.10 -9.90
CA SER A 33 0.37 6.87 -8.83
C SER A 33 0.09 5.39 -8.52
N PHE A 34 0.50 4.47 -9.39
CA PHE A 34 0.31 3.02 -9.18
C PHE A 34 1.30 2.37 -8.21
N PHE A 35 2.32 3.10 -7.73
CA PHE A 35 3.33 2.56 -6.80
C PHE A 35 3.02 2.87 -5.33
N ILE A 36 1.79 2.65 -4.89
CA ILE A 36 1.52 2.59 -3.44
C ILE A 36 1.86 1.17 -2.97
N ALA A 37 3.07 1.00 -2.44
CA ALA A 37 3.42 -0.21 -1.71
C ALA A 37 2.63 -0.23 -0.40
N SER A 38 1.71 -1.19 -0.23
CA SER A 38 1.13 -1.47 1.08
C SER A 38 2.14 -2.28 1.90
N THR A 39 2.52 -1.75 3.05
CA THR A 39 3.23 -2.53 4.07
C THR A 39 2.22 -3.15 5.02
N ALA A 40 2.44 -4.39 5.44
CA ALA A 40 1.64 -5.02 6.50
C ALA A 40 1.82 -4.25 7.82
N ASP A 41 0.73 -4.09 8.56
CA ASP A 41 0.69 -3.35 9.83
C ASP A 41 -0.32 -3.99 10.77
N PHE A 42 0.16 -4.74 11.76
CA PHE A 42 -0.68 -5.42 12.75
C PHE A 42 -1.64 -4.47 13.47
N SER A 43 -1.28 -3.20 13.68
CA SER A 43 -2.17 -2.22 14.32
C SER A 43 -3.41 -1.93 13.47
N LYS A 44 -3.29 -2.07 12.14
CA LYS A 44 -4.37 -1.84 11.18
C LYS A 44 -5.12 -3.13 10.88
N ASP A 45 -4.42 -4.26 10.84
CA ASP A 45 -4.95 -5.51 10.27
C ASP A 45 -5.56 -6.46 11.31
N VAL A 46 -5.18 -6.35 12.59
CA VAL A 46 -5.65 -7.24 13.66
C VAL A 46 -6.16 -6.50 14.89
N ASP A 47 -7.06 -7.14 15.63
CA ASP A 47 -7.47 -6.76 16.97
C ASP A 47 -6.86 -7.70 18.01
N ILE A 48 -6.40 -7.16 19.13
CA ILE A 48 -5.99 -7.95 20.29
C ILE A 48 -7.27 -8.39 21.01
N THR A 49 -7.53 -9.70 21.02
CA THR A 49 -8.78 -10.25 21.57
C THR A 49 -8.69 -10.51 23.06
N TRP A 50 -7.49 -10.80 23.58
CA TRP A 50 -7.23 -10.99 25.01
C TRP A 50 -5.74 -10.90 25.31
N GLY A 51 -5.41 -10.68 26.59
CA GLY A 51 -4.04 -10.71 27.09
C GLY A 51 -3.53 -9.40 27.70
N ASP A 52 -4.32 -8.33 27.68
CA ASP A 52 -3.95 -7.03 28.25
C ASP A 52 -2.55 -6.57 27.77
N GLN A 53 -1.61 -6.38 28.68
CA GLN A 53 -0.22 -5.99 28.40
C GLN A 53 0.65 -7.13 27.84
N ARG A 54 0.09 -8.33 27.62
CA ARG A 54 0.77 -9.53 27.08
C ARG A 54 0.64 -9.67 25.56
N ALA A 55 -0.08 -8.78 24.91
CA ALA A 55 -0.06 -8.63 23.47
C ALA A 55 0.36 -7.19 23.14
N VAL A 56 1.51 -7.04 22.47
CA VAL A 56 2.08 -5.71 22.19
C VAL A 56 2.50 -5.64 20.73
N VAL A 57 1.98 -4.62 20.05
CA VAL A 57 2.43 -4.26 18.69
C VAL A 57 3.58 -3.27 18.81
N THR A 58 4.71 -3.60 18.19
CA THR A 58 5.94 -2.80 18.20
C THR A 58 6.44 -2.61 16.76
N ASN A 59 7.56 -1.88 16.63
CA ASN A 59 8.21 -1.60 15.35
C ASN A 59 7.24 -1.01 14.31
N ASN A 60 6.51 0.04 14.69
CA ASN A 60 5.53 0.74 13.84
C ASN A 60 4.53 -0.21 13.15
N GLY A 61 4.00 -1.20 13.89
CA GLY A 61 3.01 -2.13 13.35
C GLY A 61 3.59 -3.40 12.73
N GLN A 62 4.90 -3.53 12.60
CA GLN A 62 5.51 -4.66 11.88
C GLN A 62 5.73 -5.90 12.74
N GLN A 63 5.62 -5.79 14.06
CA GLN A 63 5.83 -6.92 14.96
C GLN A 63 4.74 -6.97 16.03
N LEU A 64 4.04 -8.10 16.09
CA LEU A 64 3.16 -8.44 17.20
C LEU A 64 3.87 -9.44 18.11
N SER A 65 3.97 -9.10 19.40
CA SER A 65 4.56 -9.98 20.42
C SER A 65 3.47 -10.46 21.39
N LEU A 66 3.40 -11.78 21.58
CA LEU A 66 2.49 -12.43 22.52
C LEU A 66 3.29 -13.06 23.67
N SER A 67 2.79 -12.96 24.89
CA SER A 67 3.37 -13.60 26.08
C SER A 67 2.32 -14.35 26.89
N LEU A 68 2.81 -15.32 27.66
CA LEU A 68 2.03 -16.18 28.54
C LEU A 68 2.73 -16.25 29.88
N ASP A 69 1.95 -16.09 30.95
CA ASP A 69 2.39 -16.35 32.31
C ASP A 69 1.41 -17.30 33.02
N LYS A 70 1.57 -17.47 34.33
CA LYS A 70 0.71 -18.37 35.13
C LYS A 70 -0.74 -17.88 35.24
N THR A 71 -0.99 -16.61 34.99
CA THR A 71 -2.30 -16.00 35.12
C THR A 71 -3.07 -16.10 33.81
N SER A 72 -2.42 -15.79 32.68
CA SER A 72 -3.07 -15.78 31.37
C SER A 72 -2.06 -15.73 30.22
N GLY A 73 -2.51 -16.11 29.03
CA GLY A 73 -1.83 -15.89 27.75
C GLY A 73 -2.27 -14.61 27.04
N SER A 74 -2.18 -14.63 25.72
CA SER A 74 -2.69 -13.57 24.86
C SER A 74 -3.02 -14.05 23.46
N GLY A 75 -3.80 -13.26 22.72
CA GLY A 75 -4.20 -13.59 21.35
C GLY A 75 -4.70 -12.39 20.55
N PHE A 76 -4.82 -12.61 19.25
CA PHE A 76 -5.30 -11.63 18.29
C PHE A 76 -6.22 -12.30 17.27
N GLN A 77 -6.95 -11.48 16.53
CA GLN A 77 -7.81 -11.90 15.43
C GLN A 77 -7.74 -10.87 14.31
N SER A 78 -7.90 -11.29 13.05
CA SER A 78 -8.03 -10.34 11.93
C SER A 78 -9.28 -9.47 12.11
N LYS A 79 -9.19 -8.19 11.75
CA LYS A 79 -10.36 -7.29 11.76
C LYS A 79 -11.37 -7.62 10.67
N GLN A 80 -10.90 -8.25 9.61
CA GLN A 80 -11.71 -8.65 8.47
C GLN A 80 -11.90 -10.16 8.46
N GLU A 81 -13.05 -10.57 7.95
CA GLU A 81 -13.37 -11.97 7.65
C GLU A 81 -13.14 -12.22 6.15
N PHE A 82 -12.67 -13.42 5.83
CA PHE A 82 -12.32 -13.79 4.46
C PHE A 82 -12.94 -15.15 4.13
N LEU A 83 -13.59 -15.23 2.96
CA LEU A 83 -14.09 -16.51 2.45
C LEU A 83 -12.97 -17.34 1.80
N PHE A 84 -12.04 -16.67 1.13
CA PHE A 84 -10.84 -17.26 0.52
C PHE A 84 -9.67 -16.29 0.68
N GLY A 85 -8.46 -16.81 0.82
CA GLY A 85 -7.27 -15.98 0.94
C GLY A 85 -6.00 -16.80 1.05
N ARG A 86 -4.87 -16.11 0.92
CA ARG A 86 -3.55 -16.63 1.30
C ARG A 86 -3.07 -15.79 2.48
N PHE A 87 -2.71 -16.47 3.56
CA PHE A 87 -2.23 -15.80 4.76
C PHE A 87 -0.85 -16.32 5.10
N ASP A 88 0.15 -15.46 4.96
CA ASP A 88 1.53 -15.77 5.29
C ASP A 88 1.90 -15.00 6.57
N MET A 89 2.41 -15.71 7.57
CA MET A 89 2.89 -15.09 8.81
C MET A 89 4.29 -15.59 9.15
N LYS A 90 5.18 -14.67 9.50
CA LYS A 90 6.52 -15.00 10.02
C LYS A 90 6.45 -15.15 11.54
N ILE A 91 6.59 -16.37 12.03
CA ILE A 91 6.47 -16.69 13.45
C ILE A 91 7.84 -16.97 14.06
N LYS A 92 8.11 -16.37 15.22
CA LYS A 92 9.26 -16.70 16.07
C LYS A 92 8.75 -17.28 17.39
N LEU A 93 9.14 -18.52 17.69
CA LEU A 93 8.75 -19.19 18.93
C LEU A 93 9.62 -18.76 20.12
N VAL A 94 9.09 -18.98 21.32
CA VAL A 94 9.79 -18.77 22.58
C VAL A 94 11.06 -19.63 22.64
N PRO A 95 12.21 -19.08 23.07
CA PRO A 95 13.44 -19.86 23.21
C PRO A 95 13.44 -20.68 24.51
N GLY A 96 14.16 -21.80 24.52
CA GLY A 96 14.39 -22.60 25.74
C GLY A 96 13.31 -23.64 26.02
N ASN A 97 13.02 -23.89 27.31
CA ASN A 97 12.00 -24.86 27.71
C ASN A 97 10.61 -24.26 27.54
N SER A 98 9.76 -24.93 26.77
CA SER A 98 8.38 -24.51 26.49
C SER A 98 7.38 -25.67 26.67
N ALA A 99 7.72 -26.65 27.52
CA ALA A 99 6.85 -27.78 27.82
C ALA A 99 5.46 -27.30 28.25
N GLY A 100 4.42 -27.84 27.61
CA GLY A 100 3.02 -27.50 27.89
C GLY A 100 2.55 -26.15 27.30
N THR A 101 3.39 -25.42 26.56
CA THR A 101 2.98 -24.20 25.85
C THR A 101 2.51 -24.52 24.44
N VAL A 102 1.44 -23.86 23.98
CA VAL A 102 0.97 -23.93 22.61
C VAL A 102 0.99 -22.53 22.00
N ALA A 103 1.59 -22.41 20.82
CA ALA A 103 1.46 -21.23 19.96
C ALA A 103 0.68 -21.65 18.71
N ALA A 104 -0.46 -21.01 18.48
CA ALA A 104 -1.38 -21.37 17.40
C ALA A 104 -1.57 -20.22 16.42
N TYR A 105 -1.70 -20.56 15.15
CA TYR A 105 -2.13 -19.68 14.08
C TYR A 105 -3.13 -20.46 13.24
N TYR A 106 -4.37 -19.96 13.17
CA TYR A 106 -5.51 -20.66 12.57
C TYR A 106 -6.52 -19.65 12.02
#